data_AF-A0A2J4R5X1-F1
#
_entry.id   AF-A0A2J4R5X1-F1
#
_cell.length_a   1.000
_cell.length_b   1.000
_cell.length_c   1.000
_cell.angle_alpha   90.00
_cell.angle_beta   90.00
_cell.angle_gamma   90.00
#
_symmetry.space_group_name_H-M   'P 1'
#
loop_
_entity.id
_entity.type
_entity.pdbx_description
1 polymer ?
#
loop_
_entity_poly.entity_id
_entity_poly.type
_entity_poly.pdbx_seq_one_letter_code
_entity_poly.pdbx_strand_id
1 'polypeptide(L)'
;MDFRLTKMQVLSLNFTEEKQGDPKSDSRLRIDAAMESSEQNPLFARMVIDIALAAPGRYDLSAKLAFIFKFQKEISTEEIEKSLVEADTERLLYPYINTFLTNFIIGAGYPRPGIPLILK
;
A
#
# COMPACT_ATOMS: atom_id res chain seq x y z
N MET A 1 -21.18 7.27 -5.02
CA MET A 1 -19.72 7.12 -4.86
C MET A 1 -19.11 8.01 -5.93
N ASP A 2 -18.54 9.14 -5.52
CA ASP A 2 -18.21 10.25 -6.43
C ASP A 2 -16.82 10.11 -7.07
N PHE A 3 -16.17 8.98 -6.83
CA PHE A 3 -14.87 8.62 -7.38
C PHE A 3 -14.78 7.13 -7.71
N ARG A 4 -13.76 6.79 -8.50
CA ARG A 4 -13.41 5.39 -8.83
C ARG A 4 -11.91 5.17 -8.71
N LEU A 5 -11.50 4.02 -8.20
CA LEU A 5 -10.12 3.56 -8.30
C LEU A 5 -9.83 3.20 -9.76
N THR A 6 -8.85 3.86 -10.37
CA THR A 6 -8.52 3.70 -11.79
C THR A 6 -7.30 2.83 -12.02
N LYS A 7 -6.31 2.92 -11.13
CA LYS A 7 -5.03 2.25 -11.30
C LYS A 7 -4.35 2.06 -9.95
N MET A 8 -3.70 0.91 -9.80
CA MET A 8 -2.64 0.69 -8.82
C MET A 8 -1.30 0.72 -9.56
N GLN A 9 -0.30 1.38 -8.99
CA GLN A 9 1.05 1.46 -9.55
C GLN A 9 2.09 1.20 -8.46
N VAL A 10 3.10 0.40 -8.79
CA VAL A 10 4.31 0.25 -7.96
C VAL A 10 5.25 1.41 -8.32
N LEU A 11 5.55 2.28 -7.35
CA LEU A 11 6.47 3.41 -7.52
C LEU A 11 7.91 3.00 -7.22
N SER A 12 8.10 2.20 -6.18
CA SER A 12 9.39 1.58 -5.86
C SER A 12 9.17 0.22 -5.23
N LEU A 13 10.16 -0.65 -5.42
CA LEU A 13 10.20 -1.96 -4.81
C LEU A 13 11.67 -2.31 -4.58
N ASN A 14 12.00 -2.61 -3.34
CA ASN A 14 13.29 -3.12 -2.95
C ASN A 14 13.10 -4.40 -2.14
N PHE A 15 13.90 -5.41 -2.45
CA PHE A 15 13.87 -6.70 -1.79
C PHE A 15 15.29 -7.17 -1.59
N THR A 16 15.64 -7.43 -0.33
CA THR A 16 16.98 -7.88 0.05
C THR A 16 16.84 -9.15 0.87
N GLU A 17 17.62 -10.17 0.53
CA GLU A 17 17.76 -11.36 1.38
C GLU A 17 18.49 -10.96 2.67
N GLU A 18 17.93 -11.33 3.82
CA GLU A 18 18.54 -11.10 5.14
C GLU A 18 18.97 -12.43 5.72
N LYS A 19 20.26 -12.56 6.06
CA LYS A 19 20.87 -13.79 6.58
C LYS A 19 21.13 -13.72 8.08
N GLN A 20 21.03 -12.54 8.67
CA GLN A 20 21.17 -12.31 10.10
C GLN A 20 19.80 -12.33 10.79
N GLY A 21 19.71 -13.03 11.92
CA GLY A 21 18.49 -13.20 12.70
C GLY A 21 17.95 -14.63 12.71
N ASP A 22 16.83 -14.83 13.40
CA ASP A 22 16.19 -16.13 13.51
C ASP A 22 15.09 -16.30 12.44
N PRO A 23 15.25 -17.23 11.49
CA PRO A 23 14.28 -17.46 10.41
C PRO A 23 12.93 -17.99 10.91
N LYS A 24 12.81 -18.37 12.19
CA LYS A 24 11.54 -18.75 12.82
C LYS A 24 10.82 -17.57 13.47
N SER A 25 11.47 -16.41 13.59
CA SER A 25 10.84 -15.22 14.15
C SER A 25 9.70 -14.71 13.27
N ASP A 26 8.74 -14.06 13.92
CA ASP A 26 7.62 -13.43 13.24
C ASP A 26 8.06 -12.27 12.36
N SER A 27 7.38 -12.11 11.22
CA SER A 27 7.59 -10.96 10.34
C SER A 27 6.92 -9.71 10.92
N ARG A 28 7.57 -8.56 10.75
CA ARG A 28 7.07 -7.24 11.17
C ARG A 28 6.66 -6.44 9.95
N LEU A 29 5.37 -6.16 9.84
CA LEU A 29 4.80 -5.36 8.78
C LEU A 29 4.47 -3.95 9.29
N ARG A 30 4.90 -2.93 8.55
CA ARG A 30 4.45 -1.55 8.68
C ARG A 30 3.87 -1.10 7.35
N ILE A 31 2.67 -0.53 7.41
CA ILE A 31 2.01 0.10 6.27
C ILE A 31 1.68 1.51 6.73
N ASP A 32 2.16 2.51 6.00
CA ASP A 32 1.86 3.91 6.21
C ASP A 32 1.13 4.41 4.95
N ALA A 33 0.00 5.08 5.11
CA ALA A 33 -0.76 5.66 4.02
C ALA A 33 -0.69 7.19 4.07
N ALA A 34 -0.43 7.81 2.94
CA ALA A 34 -0.45 9.26 2.78
C ALA A 34 -1.23 9.61 1.52
N MET A 35 -2.05 10.64 1.60
CA MET A 35 -2.76 11.17 0.46
C MET A 35 -1.97 12.30 -0.16
N GLU A 36 -1.97 12.34 -1.49
CA GLU A 36 -1.39 13.41 -2.26
C GLU A 36 -2.43 13.84 -3.31
N SER A 37 -2.91 15.07 -3.21
CA SER A 37 -3.73 15.69 -4.25
C SER A 37 -2.83 16.31 -5.32
N SER A 38 -3.27 16.27 -6.57
CA SER A 38 -2.56 16.95 -7.65
C SER A 38 -3.06 18.38 -7.76
N GLU A 39 -2.23 19.36 -7.47
CA GLU A 39 -2.54 20.77 -7.75
C GLU A 39 -2.75 21.04 -9.26
N GLN A 40 -2.23 20.15 -10.11
CA GLN A 40 -2.27 20.28 -11.57
C GLN A 40 -3.53 19.66 -12.20
N ASN A 41 -4.24 18.77 -11.49
CA ASN A 41 -5.46 18.15 -12.03
C ASN A 41 -6.47 17.81 -10.92
N PRO A 42 -7.50 18.65 -10.71
CA PRO A 42 -8.47 18.52 -9.62
C PRO A 42 -9.43 17.33 -9.78
N LEU A 43 -9.30 16.54 -10.87
CA LEU A 43 -10.08 15.32 -11.07
C LEU A 43 -9.36 14.06 -10.55
N PHE A 44 -8.10 14.18 -10.12
CA PHE A 44 -7.29 13.05 -9.69
C PHE A 44 -6.70 13.27 -8.31
N ALA A 45 -6.80 12.23 -7.49
CA ALA A 45 -6.05 12.12 -6.25
C ALA A 45 -5.29 10.81 -6.25
N ARG A 46 -4.17 10.75 -5.50
CA ARG A 46 -3.50 9.48 -5.24
C ARG A 46 -3.35 9.24 -3.75
N MET A 47 -3.55 7.99 -3.36
CA MET A 47 -3.12 7.51 -2.05
C MET A 47 -1.80 6.76 -2.26
N VAL A 48 -0.75 7.26 -1.63
CA VAL A 48 0.58 6.65 -1.60
C VAL A 48 0.68 5.78 -0.36
N ILE A 49 1.09 4.53 -0.55
CA ILE A 49 1.25 3.55 0.51
C ILE A 49 2.72 3.18 0.60
N ASP A 50 3.33 3.48 1.74
CA ASP A 50 4.67 3.04 2.11
C ASP A 50 4.58 1.74 2.90
N ILE A 51 5.31 0.73 2.45
CA ILE A 51 5.31 -0.61 3.03
C ILE A 51 6.73 -0.94 3.45
N ALA A 52 6.89 -1.40 4.68
CA ALA A 52 8.11 -2.03 5.18
C ALA A 52 7.75 -3.37 5.82
N LEU A 53 8.37 -4.44 5.33
CA LEU A 53 8.20 -5.79 5.86
C LEU A 53 9.57 -6.38 6.16
N ALA A 54 9.83 -6.58 7.45
CA ALA A 54 11.05 -7.21 7.93
C ALA A 54 10.75 -8.65 8.37
N ALA A 55 11.48 -9.61 7.81
CA ALA A 55 11.41 -11.02 8.15
C ALA A 55 12.81 -11.48 8.59
N PRO A 56 13.11 -11.44 9.91
CA PRO A 56 14.46 -11.73 10.42
C PRO A 56 15.00 -13.07 9.92
N GLY A 57 16.28 -13.10 9.53
CA GLY A 57 16.92 -14.30 8.96
C GLY A 57 16.31 -14.81 7.65
N ARG A 58 15.47 -13.99 6.96
CA ARG A 58 14.86 -14.34 5.67
C ARG A 58 15.00 -13.21 4.65
N TYR A 59 14.39 -12.05 4.89
CA TYR A 59 14.38 -10.93 3.94
C TYR A 59 13.92 -9.61 4.58
N ASP A 60 14.28 -8.52 3.93
CA ASP A 60 13.66 -7.20 4.09
C ASP A 60 13.03 -6.76 2.76
N LEU A 61 11.79 -6.27 2.84
CA LEU A 61 11.05 -5.73 1.71
C LEU A 61 10.63 -4.30 2.04
N SER A 62 10.89 -3.38 1.11
CA SER A 62 10.26 -2.06 1.10
C SER A 62 9.59 -1.81 -0.24
N ALA A 63 8.36 -1.30 -0.20
CA ALA A 63 7.60 -1.01 -1.40
C ALA A 63 6.84 0.31 -1.24
N LYS A 64 6.77 1.09 -2.30
CA LYS A 64 5.90 2.26 -2.39
C LYS A 64 4.86 2.02 -3.47
N LEU A 65 3.59 2.04 -3.11
CA LEU A 65 2.47 1.88 -4.03
C LEU A 65 1.71 3.18 -4.17
N ALA A 66 1.10 3.42 -5.32
CA ALA A 66 0.17 4.52 -5.54
C ALA A 66 -1.16 3.99 -6.09
N PHE A 67 -2.24 4.39 -5.45
CA PHE A 67 -3.61 4.12 -5.88
C PHE A 67 -4.23 5.41 -6.39
N ILE A 68 -4.59 5.42 -7.68
CA ILE A 68 -5.05 6.62 -8.38
C ILE A 68 -6.57 6.61 -8.45
N PHE A 69 -7.18 7.62 -7.86
CA PHE A 69 -8.62 7.84 -7.87
C PHE A 69 -8.97 8.91 -8.89
N LYS A 70 -10.06 8.69 -9.62
CA LYS A 70 -10.65 9.68 -10.52
C LYS A 70 -12.03 10.09 -10.00
N PHE A 71 -12.24 11.38 -9.86
CA PHE A 71 -13.52 11.98 -9.47
C PHE A 71 -14.38 12.31 -10.69
N GLN A 72 -15.70 12.32 -10.51
CA GLN A 72 -16.64 12.62 -11.61
C GLN A 72 -16.74 14.12 -11.93
N LYS A 73 -16.42 14.98 -10.96
CA LYS A 73 -16.45 16.44 -11.06
C LYS A 73 -15.20 16.99 -10.41
N GLU A 74 -14.86 18.23 -10.75
CA GLU A 74 -13.84 18.98 -10.03
C GLU A 74 -14.27 19.11 -8.57
N ILE A 75 -13.35 18.81 -7.67
CA ILE A 75 -13.57 18.73 -6.24
C ILE A 75 -12.36 19.36 -5.57
N SER A 76 -12.58 20.08 -4.47
CA SER A 76 -11.47 20.69 -3.73
C SER A 76 -10.62 19.61 -3.06
N THR A 77 -9.35 19.91 -2.75
CA THR A 77 -8.48 19.00 -2.00
C THR A 77 -9.15 18.54 -0.70
N GLU A 78 -9.73 19.45 0.08
CA GLU A 78 -10.40 19.16 1.35
C GLU A 78 -11.58 18.17 1.19
N GLU A 79 -12.37 18.33 0.13
CA GLU A 79 -13.48 17.43 -0.17
C GLU A 79 -13.03 16.06 -0.69
N ILE A 80 -11.90 15.99 -1.41
CA ILE A 80 -11.23 14.74 -1.78
C ILE A 80 -10.84 13.98 -0.50
N GLU A 81 -10.17 14.67 0.42
CA GLU A 81 -9.70 14.09 1.68
C GLU A 81 -10.86 13.47 2.44
N LYS A 82 -11.92 14.28 2.64
CA LYS A 82 -13.14 13.86 3.33
C LYS A 82 -13.79 12.67 2.64
N SER A 83 -13.95 12.71 1.32
CA SER A 83 -14.59 11.63 0.56
C SER A 83 -13.84 10.30 0.67
N LEU A 84 -12.50 10.33 0.68
CA LEU A 84 -11.67 9.14 0.79
C LEU A 84 -11.64 8.58 2.21
N VAL A 85 -11.63 9.45 3.23
CA VAL A 85 -11.73 9.03 4.64
C VAL A 85 -13.10 8.42 4.93
N GLU A 86 -14.18 9.07 4.52
CA GLU A 86 -15.55 8.57 4.70
C GLU A 86 -15.79 7.23 4.00
N ALA A 87 -15.07 6.97 2.90
CA ALA A 87 -15.17 5.72 2.16
C ALA A 87 -14.32 4.57 2.74
N ASP A 88 -13.62 4.79 3.87
CA ASP A 88 -12.70 3.80 4.48
C ASP A 88 -11.72 3.24 3.43
N THR A 89 -11.10 4.17 2.69
CA THR A 89 -10.30 3.82 1.50
C THR A 89 -9.12 2.92 1.86
N GLU A 90 -8.52 3.07 3.03
CA GLU A 90 -7.44 2.18 3.50
C GLU A 90 -7.88 0.72 3.55
N ARG A 91 -9.07 0.46 4.12
CA ARG A 91 -9.66 -0.88 4.13
C ARG A 91 -9.99 -1.38 2.73
N LEU A 92 -10.44 -0.50 1.84
CA LEU A 92 -10.70 -0.83 0.44
C LEU A 92 -9.43 -1.23 -0.32
N LEU A 93 -8.29 -0.60 0.01
CA LEU A 93 -7.00 -0.85 -0.63
C LEU A 93 -6.26 -2.05 -0.04
N TYR A 94 -6.50 -2.40 1.22
CA TYR A 94 -5.80 -3.48 1.91
C TYR A 94 -5.80 -4.83 1.16
N PRO A 95 -6.91 -5.32 0.56
CA PRO A 95 -6.90 -6.56 -0.21
C PRO A 95 -5.89 -6.55 -1.37
N TYR A 96 -5.74 -5.41 -2.04
CA TYR A 96 -4.78 -5.25 -3.14
C TYR A 96 -3.33 -5.27 -2.63
N ILE A 97 -3.08 -4.56 -1.52
CA ILE A 97 -1.77 -4.53 -0.86
C ILE A 97 -1.37 -5.94 -0.40
N ASN A 98 -2.27 -6.61 0.33
CA ASN A 98 -2.04 -7.97 0.83
C ASN A 98 -1.78 -8.97 -0.30
N THR A 99 -2.57 -8.90 -1.38
CA THR A 99 -2.41 -9.76 -2.54
C THR A 99 -1.08 -9.52 -3.24
N PHE A 100 -0.70 -8.24 -3.44
CA PHE A 100 0.57 -7.87 -4.05
C PHE A 100 1.76 -8.42 -3.24
N LEU A 101 1.80 -8.14 -1.94
CA LEU A 101 2.89 -8.59 -1.07
C LEU A 101 2.98 -10.11 -1.00
N THR A 102 1.83 -10.78 -0.79
CA THR A 102 1.77 -12.25 -0.72
C THR A 102 2.30 -12.87 -2.00
N ASN A 103 1.86 -12.39 -3.16
CA ASN A 103 2.29 -12.93 -4.45
C ASN A 103 3.76 -12.66 -4.72
N PHE A 104 4.27 -11.48 -4.35
CA PHE A 104 5.68 -11.15 -4.52
C PHE A 104 6.58 -12.07 -3.67
N ILE A 105 6.23 -12.26 -2.39
CA ILE A 105 7.04 -13.06 -1.45
C ILE A 105 7.03 -14.54 -1.82
N ILE A 106 5.86 -15.08 -2.19
CA ILE A 106 5.75 -16.45 -2.71
C ILE A 106 6.54 -16.59 -4.01
N GLY A 107 6.44 -15.61 -4.92
CA GLY A 107 7.19 -15.58 -6.17
C GLY A 107 8.71 -15.52 -5.98
N ALA A 108 9.16 -14.91 -4.89
CA ALA A 108 10.57 -14.87 -4.47
C ALA A 108 11.06 -16.17 -3.80
N GLY A 109 10.20 -17.18 -3.64
CA GLY A 109 10.54 -18.49 -3.08
C GLY A 109 10.41 -18.60 -1.57
N TYR A 110 9.80 -17.60 -0.91
CA TYR A 110 9.60 -17.60 0.54
C TYR A 110 8.18 -18.05 0.92
N PRO A 111 7.98 -18.60 2.13
CA PRO A 111 6.66 -18.99 2.59
C PRO A 111 5.72 -17.78 2.68
N ARG A 112 4.41 -18.03 2.59
CA ARG A 112 3.39 -16.98 2.71
C ARG A 112 3.65 -16.15 3.99
N PRO A 113 3.81 -14.84 3.88
CA PRO A 113 3.98 -13.99 5.05
C PRO A 113 2.68 -13.95 5.85
N GLY A 114 2.79 -14.01 7.19
CA GLY A 114 1.70 -13.59 8.06
C GLY A 114 1.59 -12.06 7.98
N ILE A 115 0.75 -11.55 7.07
CA ILE A 115 0.46 -10.12 6.95
C ILE A 115 -0.76 -9.85 7.83
N PRO A 116 -0.60 -9.32 9.06
CA PRO A 116 -1.74 -8.92 9.86
C PRO A 116 -2.50 -7.77 9.19
N LEU A 117 -3.82 -7.76 9.35
CA LEU A 117 -4.63 -6.58 9.04
C LEU A 117 -4.33 -5.53 10.12
N ILE A 118 -3.42 -4.60 9.82
CA ILE A 118 -3.18 -3.43 10.67
C ILE A 118 -3.82 -2.24 9.96
N LEU A 119 -5.04 -1.91 10.35
CA LEU A 119 -5.69 -0.64 10.06
C LEU A 119 -5.51 0.20 11.33
N LYS A 120 -4.87 1.36 11.24
CA LYS A 120 -4.74 2.30 12.36
C LYS A 120 -5.81 3.36 12.28
#